data_AF-A0A8D2L2S5-F1
#
_entry.id   AF-A0A8D2L2S5-F1
#
_cell.length_a   1.000
_cell.length_b   1.000
_cell.length_c   1.000
_cell.angle_alpha   90.00
_cell.angle_beta   90.00
_cell.angle_gamma   90.00
#
_symmetry.space_group_name_H-M   'P 1'
#
loop_
_entity.id
_entity.type
_entity.pdbx_description
1 polymer ?
#
loop_
_entity_poly.entity_id
_entity_poly.type
_entity_poly.pdbx_seq_one_letter_code
_entity_poly.pdbx_strand_id
1 'polypeptide(L)'
;MLDPEGSAEHKVDHCFPRVFLLLLAMLIVLGAIIFLAFSASEQKEDDFYSFKVVNIRGKLVSLDKYRGSVSLVVNVASECGYTDSHYKALQKLQRELGPYHFNVLAFPCNQFDQQEPNTNKEIETFARKTYQVTFPMFSKVAVKGTGAHPAFKYLTGEFNHLVAGF
;
A
#
# COMPACT_ATOMS: atom_id res chain seq x y z
N MET A 1 -15.71 -67.36 -65.48
CA MET A 1 -16.96 -67.09 -64.73
C MET A 1 -16.59 -66.19 -63.57
N LEU A 2 -16.89 -64.89 -63.71
CA LEU A 2 -17.08 -63.86 -62.68
C LEU A 2 -15.89 -63.46 -61.76
N ASP A 3 -15.50 -62.20 -61.93
CA ASP A 3 -14.77 -61.23 -61.06
C ASP A 3 -15.25 -61.21 -59.58
N PRO A 4 -14.53 -60.62 -58.58
CA PRO A 4 -13.96 -59.27 -58.74
C PRO A 4 -12.70 -58.83 -57.98
N GLU A 5 -12.21 -57.71 -58.51
CA GLU A 5 -11.41 -56.63 -57.94
C GLU A 5 -11.30 -56.59 -56.41
N GLY A 6 -10.07 -56.76 -55.93
CA GLY A 6 -9.64 -56.34 -54.60
C GLY A 6 -9.01 -54.96 -54.69
N SER A 7 -9.79 -53.94 -54.33
CA SER A 7 -9.36 -52.55 -54.21
C SER A 7 -8.16 -52.42 -53.27
N ALA A 8 -7.05 -51.84 -53.75
CA ALA A 8 -5.93 -51.46 -52.91
C ALA A 8 -6.35 -50.26 -52.05
N GLU A 9 -6.74 -50.51 -50.79
CA GLU A 9 -6.90 -49.46 -49.80
C GLU A 9 -5.56 -48.76 -49.59
N HIS A 10 -5.43 -47.56 -50.16
CA HIS A 10 -4.34 -46.65 -49.90
C HIS A 10 -4.48 -46.15 -48.45
N LYS A 11 -3.91 -46.90 -47.50
CA LYS A 11 -3.79 -46.47 -46.12
C LYS A 11 -2.84 -45.28 -46.10
N VAL A 12 -3.41 -44.08 -46.13
CA VAL A 12 -2.66 -42.85 -45.85
C VAL A 12 -2.19 -42.97 -44.42
N ASP A 13 -0.94 -43.38 -44.23
CA ASP A 13 -0.28 -43.35 -42.93
C ASP A 13 -0.16 -41.88 -42.54
N HIS A 14 -1.21 -41.38 -41.88
CA HIS A 14 -1.17 -40.14 -41.12
C HIS A 14 -0.24 -40.35 -39.91
N CYS A 15 1.06 -40.50 -40.19
CA CYS A 15 2.12 -40.24 -39.22
C CYS A 15 2.12 -38.72 -39.02
N PHE A 16 1.13 -38.23 -38.27
CA PHE A 16 1.16 -36.88 -37.74
C PHE A 16 2.51 -36.77 -37.01
N PRO A 17 3.44 -35.93 -37.50
CA PRO A 17 4.84 -36.06 -37.12
C PRO A 17 4.91 -35.85 -35.62
N ARG A 18 5.41 -36.84 -34.86
CA ARG A 18 5.57 -36.77 -33.40
C ARG A 18 6.25 -35.47 -32.96
N VAL A 19 7.10 -34.91 -33.83
CA VAL A 19 7.72 -33.59 -33.73
C VAL A 19 6.69 -32.46 -33.59
N PHE A 20 5.61 -32.45 -34.37
CA PHE A 20 4.54 -31.45 -34.27
C PHE A 20 3.79 -31.54 -32.94
N LEU A 21 3.53 -32.75 -32.44
CA LEU A 21 2.90 -32.94 -31.13
C LEU A 21 3.80 -32.45 -29.99
N LEU A 22 5.11 -32.69 -30.09
CA LEU A 22 6.11 -32.20 -29.14
C LEU A 22 6.25 -30.68 -29.18
N LEU A 23 6.29 -30.07 -30.37
CA LEU A 23 6.33 -28.63 -30.53
C LEU A 23 5.07 -27.96 -29.98
N LEU A 24 3.89 -28.54 -30.23
CA LEU A 24 2.62 -28.08 -29.67
C LEU A 24 2.62 -28.17 -28.14
N ALA A 25 3.09 -29.29 -27.57
CA ALA A 25 3.21 -29.46 -26.12
C ALA A 25 4.20 -28.45 -25.49
N MET A 26 5.34 -28.19 -26.13
CA MET A 26 6.30 -27.19 -25.68
C MET A 26 5.73 -25.77 -25.70
N LEU A 27 4.93 -25.42 -26.72
CA LEU A 27 4.25 -24.12 -26.79
C LEU A 27 3.18 -23.97 -25.69
N ILE A 28 2.43 -25.03 -25.38
CA ILE A 28 1.46 -25.03 -24.28
C ILE A 28 2.17 -24.84 -22.93
N VAL A 29 3.27 -25.56 -22.69
CA VAL A 29 4.05 -25.44 -21.45
C VAL A 29 4.66 -24.04 -21.34
N LEU A 30 5.24 -23.49 -22.41
CA LEU A 30 5.78 -22.13 -22.42
C LEU A 30 4.68 -21.09 -22.15
N GLY A 31 3.51 -21.24 -22.76
CA GLY A 31 2.34 -20.40 -22.50
C GLY A 31 1.87 -20.47 -21.05
N ALA A 32 1.86 -21.66 -20.44
CA ALA A 32 1.51 -21.85 -19.03
C ALA A 32 2.54 -21.21 -18.09
N ILE A 33 3.83 -21.30 -18.40
CA ILE A 33 4.91 -20.64 -17.63
C ILE A 33 4.77 -19.11 -17.73
N ILE A 34 4.50 -18.58 -18.93
CA ILE A 34 4.28 -17.14 -19.14
C ILE A 34 3.03 -16.67 -18.38
N PHE A 35 1.93 -17.44 -18.43
CA PHE A 35 0.69 -17.13 -17.71
C PHE A 35 0.90 -17.14 -16.19
N LEU A 36 1.60 -18.14 -15.65
CA LEU A 36 1.97 -18.20 -14.22
C LEU A 36 2.87 -17.03 -13.81
N ALA A 37 3.84 -16.65 -14.64
CA ALA A 37 4.71 -15.50 -14.39
C ALA A 37 3.93 -14.17 -14.44
N PHE A 38 2.94 -14.06 -15.33
CA PHE A 38 2.08 -12.88 -15.44
C PHE A 38 1.14 -12.74 -14.24
N SER A 39 0.56 -13.84 -13.74
CA SER A 39 -0.23 -13.84 -12.50
C SER A 39 0.60 -13.48 -11.25
N ALA A 40 1.91 -13.76 -11.28
CA ALA A 40 2.81 -13.42 -10.17
C ALA A 40 3.17 -11.92 -10.12
N SER A 41 2.90 -11.15 -11.18
CA SER A 41 2.96 -9.68 -11.10
C SER A 41 1.59 -9.14 -10.67
N GLU A 42 1.25 -9.30 -9.40
CA GLU A 42 0.25 -8.42 -8.81
C GLU A 42 0.76 -6.98 -8.94
N GLN A 43 -0.04 -6.14 -9.61
CA GLN A 43 0.14 -4.70 -9.55
C GLN A 43 0.03 -4.30 -8.08
N LYS A 44 1.15 -3.93 -7.47
CA LYS A 44 1.15 -3.27 -6.16
C LYS A 44 0.46 -1.92 -6.34
N GLU A 45 -0.85 -1.86 -6.09
CA GLU A 45 -1.51 -0.57 -5.96
C GLU A 45 -0.81 0.21 -4.84
N ASP A 46 -0.40 1.44 -5.14
CA ASP A 46 0.19 2.35 -4.17
C ASP A 46 -0.90 2.74 -3.16
N ASP A 47 -1.02 1.95 -2.11
CA ASP A 47 -1.87 2.28 -0.97
C ASP A 47 -1.14 3.18 0.03
N PHE A 48 -1.85 3.63 1.07
CA PHE A 48 -1.28 4.44 2.14
C PHE A 48 -0.04 3.81 2.81
N TYR A 49 0.04 2.48 2.87
CA TYR A 49 1.12 1.78 3.56
C TYR A 49 2.40 1.68 2.70
N SER A 50 2.32 1.95 1.40
CA SER A 50 3.47 2.02 0.50
C SER A 50 4.43 3.19 0.82
N PHE A 51 3.95 4.25 1.48
CA PHE A 51 4.74 5.44 1.76
C PHE A 51 5.76 5.24 2.88
N LYS A 52 6.85 6.01 2.81
CA LYS A 52 7.81 6.20 3.91
C LYS A 52 7.63 7.59 4.50
N VAL A 53 7.82 7.70 5.80
CA VAL A 53 7.67 8.94 6.57
C VAL A 53 8.82 9.06 7.56
N VAL A 54 9.15 10.27 7.99
CA VAL A 54 10.14 10.49 9.05
C VAL A 54 9.41 10.44 10.39
N ASN A 55 9.84 9.59 11.32
CA ASN A 55 9.26 9.58 12.66
C ASN A 55 9.62 10.85 13.45
N ILE A 56 9.02 11.07 14.62
CA ILE A 56 9.26 12.31 15.39
C ILE A 56 10.71 12.47 15.88
N ARG A 57 11.51 11.40 15.84
CA ARG A 57 12.94 11.38 16.21
C ARG A 57 13.88 11.50 15.01
N GLY A 58 13.36 11.83 13.81
CA GLY A 58 14.17 12.06 12.61
C GLY A 58 14.56 10.79 11.83
N LYS A 59 14.05 9.61 12.19
CA LYS A 59 14.35 8.37 11.45
C LYS A 59 13.32 8.11 10.35
N LEU A 60 13.77 7.84 9.13
CA LEU A 60 12.91 7.36 8.05
C LEU A 60 12.36 5.97 8.38
N VAL A 61 11.04 5.80 8.32
CA VAL A 61 10.32 4.56 8.60
C VAL A 61 9.30 4.30 7.49
N SER A 62 9.08 3.01 7.17
CA SER A 62 8.00 2.61 6.26
C SER A 62 6.69 2.50 7.02
N LEU A 63 5.57 2.94 6.40
CA LEU A 63 4.23 2.75 6.93
C LEU A 63 3.72 1.32 6.80
N ASP A 64 4.38 0.50 5.98
CA ASP A 64 4.06 -0.92 5.79
C ASP A 64 4.06 -1.72 7.10
N LYS A 65 4.82 -1.26 8.11
CA LYS A 65 4.79 -1.84 9.47
C LYS A 65 3.41 -1.81 10.15
N TYR A 66 2.48 -1.01 9.64
CA TYR A 66 1.12 -0.87 10.17
C TYR A 66 0.08 -1.59 9.28
N ARG A 67 0.51 -2.22 8.18
CA ARG A 67 -0.35 -3.01 7.31
C ARG A 67 -1.00 -4.16 8.10
N GLY A 68 -2.26 -4.45 7.79
CA GLY A 68 -3.06 -5.45 8.51
C GLY A 68 -3.61 -4.99 9.86
N SER A 69 -3.34 -3.75 10.27
CA SER A 69 -3.98 -3.09 11.41
C SER A 69 -4.90 -1.96 10.92
N VAL A 70 -5.92 -1.63 11.70
CA VAL A 70 -6.70 -0.40 11.49
C VAL A 70 -5.83 0.78 11.89
N SER A 71 -5.64 1.73 10.98
CA SER A 71 -4.84 2.94 11.20
C SER A 71 -5.73 4.17 11.24
N LEU A 72 -5.77 4.87 12.38
CA LEU A 72 -6.36 6.20 12.50
C LEU A 72 -5.28 7.25 12.26
N VAL A 73 -5.27 7.84 11.07
CA VAL A 73 -4.30 8.87 10.66
C VAL A 73 -4.83 10.24 11.06
N VAL A 74 -4.04 11.01 11.81
CA VAL A 74 -4.49 12.30 12.37
C VAL A 74 -3.41 13.35 12.25
N ASN A 75 -3.73 14.50 11.67
CA ASN A 75 -2.90 15.69 11.82
C ASN A 75 -3.17 16.36 13.17
N VAL A 76 -2.12 16.65 13.93
CA VAL A 76 -2.23 17.17 15.30
C VAL A 76 -1.52 18.52 15.44
N ALA A 77 -1.92 19.26 16.47
CA ALA A 77 -1.31 20.51 16.90
C ALA A 77 -1.34 20.58 18.45
N SER A 78 -0.43 21.33 19.04
CA SER A 78 -0.16 21.42 20.49
C SER A 78 -0.77 22.69 21.08
N GLU A 79 -0.99 23.71 20.24
CA GLU A 79 -1.53 25.02 20.62
C GLU A 79 -2.92 25.25 20.02
N CYS A 80 -3.66 24.17 19.78
CA CYS A 80 -5.06 24.21 19.34
C CYS A 80 -6.02 24.21 20.54
N GLY A 81 -7.14 24.94 20.46
CA GLY A 81 -8.20 24.92 21.48
C GLY A 81 -8.82 23.53 21.74
N TYR A 82 -8.65 22.59 20.79
CA TYR A 82 -9.10 21.21 20.91
C TYR A 82 -7.99 20.22 21.29
N THR A 83 -6.76 20.68 21.49
CA THR A 83 -5.59 19.82 21.77
C THR A 83 -5.84 18.89 22.95
N ASP A 84 -6.35 19.45 24.05
CA ASP A 84 -6.55 18.70 25.29
C ASP A 84 -7.57 17.56 25.13
N SER A 85 -8.75 17.86 24.58
CA SER A 85 -9.78 16.84 24.38
C SER A 85 -9.36 15.81 23.33
N HIS A 86 -8.72 16.23 22.25
CA HIS A 86 -8.29 15.35 21.16
C HIS A 86 -7.18 14.39 21.62
N TYR A 87 -6.10 14.87 22.23
CA TYR A 87 -5.01 13.99 22.69
C TYR A 87 -5.49 12.98 23.73
N LYS A 88 -6.37 13.38 24.67
CA LYS A 88 -6.99 12.48 25.64
C LYS A 88 -7.83 11.39 24.96
N ALA A 89 -8.66 11.76 23.99
CA ALA A 89 -9.48 10.81 23.24
C ALA A 89 -8.63 9.84 22.40
N LEU A 90 -7.62 10.35 21.68
CA LEU A 90 -6.70 9.53 20.89
C LEU A 90 -5.91 8.56 21.76
N GLN A 91 -5.41 9.02 22.92
CA GLN A 91 -4.69 8.14 23.84
C GLN A 91 -5.61 7.09 24.47
N LYS A 92 -6.88 7.44 24.75
CA LYS A 92 -7.90 6.47 25.19
C LYS A 92 -8.12 5.39 24.13
N LEU A 93 -8.33 5.77 22.86
CA LEU A 93 -8.48 4.83 21.75
C LEU A 93 -7.25 3.94 21.59
N GLN A 94 -6.05 4.51 21.62
CA GLN A 94 -4.82 3.72 21.51
C GLN A 94 -4.69 2.70 22.65
N ARG A 95 -5.03 3.08 23.88
CA ARG A 95 -4.97 2.17 25.03
C ARG A 95 -5.98 1.03 24.93
N GLU A 96 -7.21 1.34 24.51
CA GLU A 96 -8.31 0.37 24.47
C GLU A 96 -8.25 -0.55 23.25
N LEU A 97 -7.92 0.00 22.08
CA LEU A 97 -7.95 -0.72 20.81
C LEU A 97 -6.57 -1.20 20.36
N GLY A 98 -5.48 -0.63 20.87
CA GLY A 98 -4.10 -0.99 20.50
C GLY A 98 -3.79 -2.49 20.54
N PRO A 99 -4.21 -3.22 21.59
CA PRO A 99 -4.06 -4.68 21.66
C PRO A 99 -4.81 -5.46 20.56
N TYR A 100 -5.77 -4.82 19.88
CA TYR A 100 -6.66 -5.41 18.87
C TYR A 100 -6.32 -4.90 17.46
N HIS A 101 -5.04 -4.81 17.12
CA HIS A 101 -4.56 -4.38 15.79
C HIS A 101 -5.06 -2.99 15.37
N PHE A 102 -4.95 -2.01 16.28
CA PHE A 102 -5.27 -0.61 16.00
C PHE A 102 -4.09 0.32 16.30
N ASN A 103 -3.89 1.34 15.47
CA ASN A 103 -2.84 2.34 15.68
C ASN A 103 -3.38 3.76 15.40
N VAL A 104 -3.14 4.68 16.33
CA VAL A 104 -3.16 6.11 16.02
C VAL A 104 -1.82 6.49 15.36
N LEU A 105 -1.88 7.14 14.21
CA LEU A 105 -0.70 7.62 13.49
C LEU A 105 -0.73 9.15 13.47
N ALA A 106 0.00 9.78 14.40
CA ALA A 106 -0.08 11.23 14.62
C ALA A 106 1.00 12.01 13.85
N PHE A 107 0.54 12.97 13.04
CA PHE A 107 1.37 13.82 12.19
C PHE A 107 1.24 15.30 12.60
N PRO A 108 2.19 15.87 13.35
CA PRO A 108 2.19 17.29 13.67
C PRO A 108 2.13 18.16 12.41
N CYS A 109 1.34 19.24 12.42
CA CYS A 109 1.17 20.12 11.26
C CYS A 109 0.93 21.57 11.67
N ASN A 110 1.69 22.49 11.07
CA ASN A 110 1.62 23.93 11.38
C ASN A 110 0.78 24.75 10.39
N GLN A 111 0.04 24.10 9.48
CA GLN A 111 -0.68 24.80 8.39
C GLN A 111 -2.10 25.29 8.78
N PHE A 112 -2.49 25.12 10.05
CA PHE A 112 -3.77 25.54 10.59
C PHE A 112 -3.50 26.53 11.73
N ASP A 113 -3.65 27.82 11.43
CA ASP A 113 -3.42 28.94 12.34
C ASP A 113 -2.09 28.92 13.10
N GLN A 114 -1.08 28.27 12.52
CA GLN A 114 0.27 28.12 13.08
C GLN A 114 0.29 27.53 14.51
N GLN A 115 -0.64 26.62 14.81
CA GLN A 115 -0.81 26.02 16.14
C GLN A 115 0.18 24.89 16.49
N GLU A 116 1.21 24.66 15.66
CA GLU A 116 2.29 23.69 15.89
C GLU A 116 3.68 24.32 15.57
N PRO A 117 4.04 25.44 16.22
CA PRO A 117 5.25 26.18 15.89
C PRO A 117 6.52 25.42 16.32
N ASN A 118 6.41 24.62 17.37
CA ASN A 118 7.52 23.97 18.07
C ASN A 118 8.28 22.93 17.22
N THR A 119 9.46 22.54 17.70
CA THR A 119 10.30 21.50 17.08
C THR A 119 9.75 20.11 17.36
N ASN A 120 10.13 19.12 16.54
CA ASN A 120 9.71 17.72 16.75
C ASN A 120 10.01 17.21 18.18
N LYS A 121 11.16 17.61 18.76
CA LYS A 121 11.56 17.20 20.11
C LYS A 121 10.64 17.80 21.19
N GLU A 122 10.28 19.06 21.05
CA GLU A 122 9.36 19.75 21.96
C GLU A 122 7.95 19.18 21.85
N ILE A 123 7.49 18.91 20.62
CA ILE A 123 6.20 18.27 20.36
C ILE A 123 6.14 16.87 20.98
N GLU A 124 7.15 16.03 20.78
CA GLU A 124 7.21 14.71 21.43
C GLU A 124 7.20 14.85 22.97
N THR A 125 7.95 15.81 23.49
CA THR A 125 8.02 16.06 24.94
C THR A 125 6.67 16.48 25.49
N PHE A 126 5.98 17.41 24.83
CA PHE A 126 4.65 17.89 25.19
C PHE A 126 3.65 16.72 25.20
N ALA A 127 3.52 16.01 24.08
CA ALA A 127 2.56 14.92 23.95
C ALA A 127 2.77 13.82 25.00
N ARG A 128 4.04 13.44 25.25
CA ARG A 128 4.36 12.39 26.22
C ARG A 128 4.24 12.85 27.67
N LYS A 129 4.71 14.06 28.02
CA LYS A 129 4.65 14.53 29.41
C LYS A 129 3.24 14.91 29.82
N THR A 130 2.48 15.55 28.94
CA THR A 130 1.14 16.07 29.25
C THR A 130 0.07 14.98 29.15
N TYR A 131 0.13 14.16 28.09
CA TYR A 131 -0.95 13.20 27.78
C TYR A 131 -0.52 11.74 27.84
N GLN A 132 0.76 11.47 28.18
CA GLN A 132 1.30 10.10 28.24
C GLN A 132 1.08 9.34 26.93
N VAL A 133 1.23 10.04 25.80
CA VAL A 133 1.05 9.46 24.46
C VAL A 133 1.95 8.24 24.28
N THR A 134 1.33 7.11 23.90
CA THR A 134 2.02 5.85 23.59
C THR A 134 1.96 5.48 22.12
N PHE A 135 1.09 6.12 21.33
CA PHE A 135 0.99 5.88 19.90
C PHE A 135 2.18 6.46 19.10
N PRO A 136 2.42 5.96 17.87
CA PRO A 136 3.40 6.52 16.95
C PRO A 136 3.17 8.01 16.64
N MET A 137 4.24 8.80 16.73
CA MET A 137 4.28 10.18 16.25
C MET A 137 5.34 10.34 15.16
N PHE A 138 5.03 11.16 14.18
CA PHE A 138 5.89 11.46 13.05
C PHE A 138 6.47 12.88 13.13
N SER A 139 7.45 13.17 12.28
CA SER A 139 7.95 14.53 12.12
C SER A 139 6.84 15.44 11.61
N LYS A 140 6.96 16.74 11.92
CA LYS A 140 6.07 17.77 11.39
C LYS A 140 6.03 17.73 9.87
N VAL A 141 4.85 17.73 9.27
CA VAL A 141 4.63 17.65 7.82
C VAL A 141 3.58 18.65 7.35
N ALA A 142 3.64 19.02 6.07
CA ALA A 142 2.53 19.65 5.39
C ALA A 142 1.52 18.58 4.96
N VAL A 143 0.23 18.87 5.14
CA VAL A 143 -0.91 18.00 4.83
C VAL A 143 -1.81 18.56 3.73
N LYS A 144 -1.67 19.85 3.37
CA LYS A 144 -2.43 20.51 2.29
C LYS A 144 -1.53 21.32 1.36
N GLY A 145 -1.99 21.51 0.13
CA GLY A 145 -1.32 22.29 -0.91
C GLY A 145 -0.22 21.52 -1.64
N THR A 146 0.48 22.20 -2.55
CA THR A 146 1.49 21.59 -3.44
C THR A 146 2.62 20.89 -2.68
N GLY A 147 3.01 21.43 -1.52
CA GLY A 147 4.02 20.86 -0.62
C GLY A 147 3.51 19.78 0.34
N ALA A 148 2.24 19.35 0.26
CA ALA A 148 1.71 18.28 1.10
C ALA A 148 2.49 16.98 0.90
N HIS A 149 2.70 16.25 2.00
CA HIS A 149 3.36 14.94 1.94
C HIS A 149 2.56 13.98 1.05
N PRO A 150 3.21 13.15 0.20
CA PRO A 150 2.50 12.23 -0.71
C PRO A 150 1.45 11.35 -0.03
N ALA A 151 1.76 10.84 1.17
CA ALA A 151 0.80 10.08 1.97
C ALA A 151 -0.48 10.85 2.31
N PHE A 152 -0.40 12.17 2.56
CA PHE A 152 -1.60 12.99 2.79
C PHE A 152 -2.33 13.31 1.50
N LYS A 153 -1.62 13.56 0.39
CA LYS A 153 -2.26 13.67 -0.93
C LYS A 153 -3.04 12.41 -1.29
N TYR A 154 -2.53 11.23 -0.91
CA TYR A 154 -3.23 9.97 -1.11
C TYR A 154 -4.53 9.93 -0.30
N LEU A 155 -4.46 10.26 0.99
CA LEU A 155 -5.63 10.26 1.87
C LEU A 155 -6.70 11.30 1.48
N THR A 156 -6.30 12.43 0.89
CA THR A 156 -7.23 13.49 0.45
C THR A 156 -7.71 13.31 -0.99
N GLY A 157 -7.26 12.26 -1.70
CA GLY A 157 -7.62 12.01 -3.11
C GLY A 157 -6.87 12.88 -4.13
N GLU A 158 -5.99 13.79 -3.70
CA GLU A 158 -5.15 14.61 -4.57
C GLU A 158 -4.05 13.79 -5.28
N PHE A 159 -3.68 12.63 -4.75
CA PHE A 159 -2.65 11.76 -5.35
C PHE A 159 -3.06 11.23 -6.73
N ASN A 160 -4.32 10.83 -6.89
CA ASN A 160 -4.84 10.33 -8.16
C ASN A 160 -4.88 11.43 -9.24
N HIS A 161 -5.02 12.69 -8.81
CA HIS A 161 -5.06 13.83 -9.73
C HIS A 161 -3.67 14.22 -10.27
N LEU A 162 -2.58 13.77 -9.62
CA LEU A 162 -1.21 13.96 -10.11
C LEU A 162 -0.79 12.90 -11.13
N VAL A 163 -1.45 11.74 -11.14
CA VAL A 163 -1.19 10.65 -12.10
C VAL A 163 -2.13 10.76 -13.31
N ALA A 164 -3.36 11.21 -13.11
CA ALA A 164 -4.35 11.39 -14.19
C ALA A 164 -4.21 12.73 -14.96
N GLY A 165 -3.16 13.50 -14.71
CA GLY A 165 -2.90 14.81 -15.32
C GLY A 165 -1.95 14.81 -16.52
N PHE A 166 -1.63 13.66 -17.09
CA PHE A 166 -0.81 13.50 -18.30
C PHE A 166 -1.54 12.66 -19.36
#